data_AF-A0A8T3ZB41-F1
#
_entry.id   AF-A0A8T3ZB41-F1
#
_cell.length_a   1.000
_cell.length_b   1.000
_cell.length_c   1.000
_cell.angle_alpha   90.00
_cell.angle_beta   90.00
_cell.angle_gamma   90.00
#
_symmetry.space_group_name_H-M   'P 1'
#
loop_
_entity.id
_entity.type
_entity.pdbx_description
1 polymer ?
#
loop_
_entity_poly.entity_id
_entity_poly.type
_entity_poly.pdbx_seq_one_letter_code
_entity_poly.pdbx_strand_id
1 'polypeptide(L)'
;MASQIATSIQKLQGLGFFEFIVPFLLTAAIFYGLLRKSKVMGDPKENVAVNAIIALVAGFMVWAYPILSGIPVEKMFAEFFFKGTIIILTLLIGVLGAGMFLPPDLPKVIGDNFKGGRGIGIFIIAGVLMSFTIAISVGIDKILFPNWSLGSGSIGFGGGFDNDTLMAGALIIGMAIVVVGISWGGGGGGKS
;
A
#
# COMPACT_ATOMS: atom_id res chain seq x y z
N MET A 1 31.91 -17.73 -2.82
CA MET A 1 32.05 -17.40 -1.38
C MET A 1 30.92 -16.45 -1.03
N ALA A 2 29.90 -16.89 -0.29
CA ALA A 2 28.92 -15.96 0.24
C ALA A 2 29.66 -14.95 1.13
N SER A 3 29.38 -13.65 0.95
CA SER A 3 29.97 -12.63 1.83
C SER A 3 29.55 -12.94 3.27
N GLN A 4 30.42 -12.65 4.25
CA GLN A 4 30.10 -12.87 5.68
C GLN A 4 28.80 -12.16 6.10
N ILE A 5 28.44 -11.09 5.40
CA ILE A 5 27.19 -10.35 5.53
C ILE A 5 25.99 -11.23 5.13
N ALA A 6 26.04 -11.90 3.97
CA ALA A 6 24.96 -12.77 3.51
C ALA A 6 24.67 -13.90 4.51
N THR A 7 25.73 -14.54 5.04
CA THR A 7 25.58 -15.58 6.07
C THR A 7 24.95 -15.03 7.36
N SER A 8 25.28 -13.80 7.75
CA SER A 8 24.71 -13.16 8.94
C SER A 8 23.23 -12.84 8.75
N ILE A 9 22.85 -12.34 7.56
CA ILE A 9 21.46 -12.05 7.21
C ILE A 9 20.63 -13.35 7.22
N GLN A 10 21.15 -14.43 6.62
CA GLN A 10 20.45 -15.72 6.61
C GLN A 10 20.23 -16.28 8.02
N LYS A 11 21.21 -16.11 8.93
CA LYS A 11 21.04 -16.48 10.34
C LYS A 11 19.98 -15.64 11.04
N LEU A 12 19.97 -14.32 10.82
CA LEU A 12 18.94 -13.44 11.38
C LEU A 12 17.55 -13.75 10.83
N GLN A 13 17.45 -14.07 9.55
CA GLN A 13 16.21 -14.53 8.92
C GLN A 13 15.72 -15.84 9.54
N GLY A 14 16.61 -16.82 9.73
CA GLY A 14 16.28 -18.09 10.39
C GLY A 14 15.85 -17.95 11.86
N LEU A 15 16.20 -16.86 12.53
CA LEU A 15 15.75 -16.53 13.88
C LEU A 15 14.43 -15.75 13.91
N GLY A 16 13.81 -15.46 12.75
CA GLY A 16 12.59 -14.68 12.66
C GLY A 16 12.78 -13.18 12.94
N PHE A 17 14.01 -12.66 12.84
CA PHE A 17 14.31 -11.25 13.12
C PHE A 17 13.53 -10.31 12.19
N PHE A 18 13.51 -10.61 10.88
CA PHE A 18 12.81 -9.80 9.88
C PHE A 18 11.29 -10.05 9.88
N GLU A 19 10.88 -11.27 10.25
CA GLU A 19 9.46 -11.64 10.32
C GLU A 19 8.75 -11.03 11.53
N PHE A 20 9.44 -10.91 12.66
CA PHE A 20 8.85 -10.42 13.91
C PHE A 20 9.43 -9.12 14.40
N ILE A 21 10.73 -9.08 14.69
CA ILE A 21 11.35 -7.99 15.47
C ILE A 21 11.25 -6.67 14.72
N VAL A 22 11.54 -6.66 13.42
CA VAL A 22 11.47 -5.44 12.60
C VAL A 22 10.05 -4.85 12.54
N PRO A 23 9.00 -5.58 12.11
CA PRO A 23 7.65 -5.04 12.05
C PRO A 23 7.08 -4.69 13.43
N PHE A 24 7.45 -5.47 14.46
CA PHE A 24 7.13 -5.19 15.85
C PHE A 24 7.67 -3.83 16.31
N LEU A 25 8.98 -3.59 16.14
CA LEU A 25 9.62 -2.34 16.57
C LEU A 25 9.04 -1.14 15.83
N LEU A 26 8.76 -1.28 14.53
CA LEU A 26 8.11 -0.25 13.74
C LEU A 26 6.74 0.11 14.30
N THR A 27 5.92 -0.90 14.62
CA THR A 27 4.57 -0.72 15.13
C THR A 27 4.58 -0.12 16.54
N ALA A 28 5.48 -0.58 17.40
CA ALA A 28 5.70 0.00 18.72
C ALA A 28 6.15 1.46 18.63
N ALA A 29 7.05 1.81 17.69
CA ALA A 29 7.48 3.19 17.49
C ALA A 29 6.31 4.09 17.02
N ILE A 30 5.46 3.60 16.12
CA ILE A 30 4.26 4.31 15.66
C ILE A 30 3.29 4.53 16.81
N PHE A 31 2.95 3.49 17.58
CA PHE A 31 2.07 3.62 18.74
C PHE A 31 2.63 4.58 19.78
N TYR A 32 3.92 4.52 20.06
CA TYR A 32 4.57 5.44 20.98
C TYR A 32 4.45 6.90 20.50
N GLY A 33 4.71 7.16 19.22
CA GLY A 33 4.54 8.48 18.60
C GLY A 33 3.09 8.98 18.68
N LEU A 34 2.13 8.10 18.42
CA LEU A 34 0.70 8.42 18.50
C LEU A 34 0.26 8.73 19.92
N LEU A 35 0.63 7.91 20.91
CA LEU A 35 0.32 8.13 22.33
C LEU A 35 0.88 9.45 22.84
N ARG A 36 2.11 9.78 22.40
CA ARG A 36 2.75 11.06 22.74
C ARG A 36 2.01 12.26 22.13
N LYS A 37 1.48 12.11 20.91
CA LYS A 37 0.72 13.16 20.23
C LYS A 37 -0.69 13.32 20.82
N SER A 38 -1.34 12.23 21.19
CA SER A 38 -2.72 12.23 21.70
C SER A 38 -2.84 12.64 23.16
N LYS A 39 -1.74 12.58 23.94
CA LYS A 39 -1.71 12.93 25.37
C LYS A 39 -2.74 12.16 26.21
N VAL A 40 -3.10 10.95 25.79
CA VAL A 40 -4.11 10.12 26.48
C VAL A 40 -3.69 9.81 27.92
N MET A 41 -2.39 9.66 28.16
CA MET A 41 -1.82 9.37 29.48
C MET A 41 -1.37 10.62 30.25
N GLY A 42 -1.76 11.82 29.81
CA GLY A 42 -1.32 13.09 30.39
C GLY A 42 -0.13 13.70 29.66
N ASP A 43 0.69 14.52 30.36
CA ASP A 43 1.78 15.25 29.71
C ASP A 43 2.83 14.28 29.14
N PRO A 44 3.19 14.42 27.85
CA PRO A 44 4.21 13.62 27.18
C PRO A 44 5.57 13.56 27.88
N LYS A 45 5.93 14.57 28.68
CA LYS A 45 7.23 14.63 29.36
C LYS A 45 7.27 13.79 30.63
N GLU A 46 6.13 13.61 31.28
CA GLU A 46 6.03 12.88 32.55
C GLU A 46 5.75 11.39 32.32
N ASN A 47 5.03 11.05 31.24
CA ASN A 47 4.53 9.69 31.00
C ASN A 47 5.32 8.93 29.93
N VAL A 48 6.60 9.23 29.76
CA VAL A 48 7.47 8.61 28.74
C VAL A 48 7.53 7.09 28.89
N ALA A 49 7.79 6.60 30.11
CA ALA A 49 7.92 5.17 30.38
C ALA A 49 6.60 4.42 30.16
N VAL A 50 5.48 4.99 30.61
CA VAL A 50 4.15 4.40 30.46
C VAL A 50 3.78 4.30 28.99
N ASN A 51 3.96 5.38 28.21
CA ASN A 51 3.70 5.37 26.78
C ASN A 51 4.58 4.35 26.04
N ALA A 52 5.85 4.20 26.43
CA ALA A 52 6.76 3.23 25.84
C ALA A 52 6.32 1.79 26.12
N ILE A 53 5.97 1.47 27.36
CA ILE A 53 5.49 0.13 27.76
C ILE A 53 4.19 -0.21 27.01
N ILE A 54 3.22 0.71 26.99
CA ILE A 54 1.94 0.49 26.29
C ILE A 54 2.17 0.27 24.80
N ALA A 55 3.03 1.07 24.18
CA ALA A 55 3.35 0.92 22.77
C ALA A 55 4.04 -0.41 22.45
N LEU A 56 4.94 -0.87 23.33
CA LEU A 56 5.56 -2.19 23.21
C LEU A 56 4.51 -3.30 23.34
N VAL A 57 3.65 -3.26 24.35
CA VAL A 57 2.60 -4.28 24.54
C VAL A 57 1.63 -4.29 23.36
N ALA A 58 1.20 -3.12 22.88
CA ALA A 58 0.32 -3.00 21.72
C ALA A 58 0.99 -3.53 20.45
N GLY A 59 2.26 -3.20 20.22
CA GLY A 59 3.03 -3.76 19.11
C GLY A 59 3.12 -5.29 19.17
N PHE A 60 3.38 -5.85 20.35
CA PHE A 60 3.41 -7.30 20.56
C PHE A 60 2.06 -7.94 20.25
N MET A 61 0.95 -7.36 20.73
CA MET A 61 -0.40 -7.89 20.50
C MET A 61 -0.78 -7.91 19.01
N VAL A 62 -0.40 -6.88 18.25
CA VAL A 62 -0.68 -6.81 16.81
C VAL A 62 0.06 -7.93 16.06
N TRP A 63 1.31 -8.20 16.42
CA TRP A 63 2.15 -9.16 15.69
C TRP A 63 2.13 -10.59 16.21
N ALA A 64 1.65 -10.81 17.44
CA ALA A 64 1.55 -12.15 18.01
C ALA A 64 0.65 -13.06 17.17
N TYR A 65 -0.50 -12.56 16.69
CA TYR A 65 -1.45 -13.38 15.96
C TYR A 65 -0.93 -13.89 14.59
N PRO A 66 -0.44 -13.02 13.68
CA PRO A 66 0.10 -13.47 12.38
C PRO A 66 1.19 -14.54 12.52
N ILE A 67 2.08 -14.38 13.51
CA ILE A 67 3.20 -15.30 13.76
C ILE A 67 2.70 -16.64 14.27
N LEU A 68 1.78 -16.64 15.24
CA LEU A 68 1.18 -17.88 15.76
C LEU A 68 0.37 -18.62 14.69
N SER A 69 -0.20 -17.89 13.73
CA SER A 69 -0.90 -18.47 12.57
C SER A 69 0.03 -18.91 11.43
N GLY A 70 1.35 -18.75 11.55
CA GLY A 70 2.32 -19.13 10.53
C GLY A 70 2.21 -18.32 9.23
N ILE A 71 1.66 -17.10 9.30
CA ILE A 71 1.50 -16.22 8.14
C ILE A 71 2.85 -15.54 7.89
N PRO A 72 3.46 -15.69 6.69
CA PRO A 72 4.77 -15.13 6.38
C PRO A 72 4.68 -13.62 6.13
N VAL A 73 4.60 -12.85 7.21
CA VAL A 73 4.48 -11.37 7.21
C VAL A 73 5.61 -10.71 6.43
N GLU A 74 6.83 -11.22 6.56
CA GLU A 74 8.00 -10.73 5.81
C GLU A 74 7.75 -10.73 4.31
N LYS A 75 7.18 -11.83 3.78
CA LYS A 75 6.87 -11.96 2.35
C LYS A 75 5.79 -10.98 1.94
N MET A 76 4.75 -10.78 2.76
CA MET A 76 3.69 -9.82 2.47
C MET A 76 4.21 -8.40 2.39
N PHE A 77 5.08 -7.97 3.31
CA PHE A 77 5.69 -6.64 3.23
C PHE A 77 6.63 -6.52 2.03
N ALA A 78 7.49 -7.53 1.80
CA ALA A 78 8.39 -7.53 0.66
C ALA A 78 7.60 -7.42 -0.67
N GLU A 79 6.53 -8.19 -0.81
CA GLU A 79 5.63 -8.11 -1.96
C GLU A 79 4.92 -6.77 -2.04
N PHE A 80 4.40 -6.23 -0.94
CA PHE A 80 3.75 -4.92 -0.92
C PHE A 80 4.69 -3.81 -1.40
N PHE A 81 5.91 -3.75 -0.86
CA PHE A 81 6.90 -2.75 -1.28
C PHE A 81 7.37 -2.97 -2.70
N PHE A 82 7.59 -4.22 -3.12
CA PHE A 82 8.01 -4.54 -4.48
C PHE A 82 6.93 -4.18 -5.51
N LYS A 83 5.71 -4.69 -5.32
CA LYS A 83 4.55 -4.40 -6.18
C LYS A 83 4.20 -2.91 -6.16
N GLY A 84 4.23 -2.27 -4.99
CA GLY A 84 4.01 -0.83 -4.84
C GLY A 84 5.04 0.00 -5.61
N THR A 85 6.32 -0.39 -5.54
CA THR A 85 7.39 0.27 -6.30
C THR A 85 7.18 0.10 -7.81
N ILE A 86 6.84 -1.10 -8.26
CA ILE A 86 6.53 -1.35 -9.68
C ILE A 86 5.39 -0.46 -10.14
N ILE A 87 4.30 -0.37 -9.38
CA ILE A 87 3.13 0.44 -9.74
C ILE A 87 3.49 1.92 -9.80
N ILE A 88 4.24 2.44 -8.82
CA ILE A 88 4.72 3.83 -8.83
C ILE A 88 5.59 4.09 -10.07
N LEU A 89 6.51 3.17 -10.40
CA LEU A 89 7.36 3.29 -11.59
C LEU A 89 6.54 3.22 -12.88
N THR A 90 5.59 2.31 -12.99
CA THR A 90 4.70 2.19 -14.15
C THR A 90 3.85 3.44 -14.31
N LEU A 91 3.31 3.99 -13.21
CA LEU A 91 2.55 5.24 -13.23
C LEU A 91 3.44 6.41 -13.66
N LEU A 92 4.66 6.49 -13.15
CA LEU A 92 5.62 7.53 -13.52
C LEU A 92 5.98 7.46 -15.01
N ILE A 93 6.29 6.28 -15.54
CA ILE A 93 6.54 6.08 -16.97
C ILE A 93 5.28 6.37 -17.79
N GLY A 94 4.11 5.94 -17.32
CA GLY A 94 2.83 6.19 -17.98
C GLY A 94 2.51 7.68 -18.08
N VAL A 95 2.73 8.45 -17.02
CA VAL A 95 2.55 9.90 -17.01
C VAL A 95 3.57 10.60 -17.92
N LEU A 96 4.83 10.17 -17.91
CA LEU A 96 5.85 10.71 -18.82
C LEU A 96 5.52 10.41 -20.29
N GLY A 97 5.12 9.19 -20.60
CA GLY A 97 4.72 8.78 -21.95
C GLY A 97 3.45 9.48 -22.42
N ALA A 98 2.44 9.60 -21.55
CA ALA A 98 1.25 10.38 -21.84
C ALA A 98 1.59 11.85 -22.07
N GLY A 99 2.53 12.42 -21.31
CA GLY A 99 3.03 13.78 -21.49
C GLY A 99 3.64 14.06 -22.87
N MET A 100 4.08 13.03 -23.62
CA MET A 100 4.54 13.19 -25.00
C MET A 100 3.39 13.34 -26.02
N PHE A 101 2.20 12.81 -25.70
CA PHE A 101 1.02 12.86 -26.57
C PHE A 101 -0.02 13.88 -26.10
N LEU A 102 0.14 14.44 -24.91
CA LEU A 102 -0.76 15.40 -24.30
C LEU A 102 -0.24 16.83 -24.43
N PRO A 103 -1.12 17.84 -24.43
CA PRO A 103 -0.72 19.24 -24.58
C PRO A 103 0.20 19.71 -23.43
N PRO A 104 1.16 20.64 -23.70
CA PRO A 104 2.10 21.15 -22.71
C PRO A 104 1.44 21.90 -21.53
N ASP A 105 0.16 22.26 -21.63
CA ASP A 105 -0.62 22.87 -20.54
C ASP A 105 -1.26 21.85 -19.56
N LEU A 106 -0.76 20.61 -19.53
CA LEU A 106 -1.16 19.54 -18.61
C LEU A 106 -1.35 19.99 -17.14
N PRO A 107 -0.44 20.76 -16.53
CA PRO A 107 -0.62 21.23 -15.15
C PRO A 107 -1.84 22.15 -14.97
N LYS A 108 -2.20 22.96 -15.99
CA LYS A 108 -3.39 23.82 -15.96
C LYS A 108 -4.66 22.99 -16.17
N VAL A 109 -4.66 22.04 -17.11
CA VAL A 109 -5.79 21.13 -17.35
C VAL A 109 -6.07 20.26 -16.12
N ILE A 110 -5.03 19.75 -15.45
CA ILE A 110 -5.17 19.04 -14.17
C ILE A 110 -5.70 20.00 -13.10
N GLY A 111 -5.12 21.19 -12.97
CA GLY A 111 -5.55 22.19 -11.99
C GLY A 111 -7.02 22.59 -12.14
N ASP A 112 -7.50 22.79 -13.36
CA ASP A 112 -8.88 23.21 -13.63
C ASP A 112 -9.88 22.05 -13.46
N ASN A 113 -9.49 20.81 -13.78
CA ASN A 113 -10.29 19.62 -13.45
C ASN A 113 -10.33 19.31 -11.95
N PHE A 114 -9.27 19.67 -11.20
CA PHE A 114 -9.23 19.55 -9.75
C PHE A 114 -10.10 20.60 -9.05
N LYS A 115 -10.18 21.83 -9.59
CA LYS A 115 -11.10 22.88 -9.08
C LYS A 115 -12.57 22.49 -9.19
N GLY A 116 -12.94 21.68 -10.18
CA GLY A 116 -14.32 21.20 -10.37
C GLY A 116 -14.76 20.09 -9.40
N GLY A 117 -13.91 19.64 -8.47
CA GLY A 117 -14.18 18.52 -7.54
C GLY A 117 -14.26 17.13 -8.20
N ARG A 118 -14.64 17.08 -9.48
CA ARG A 118 -14.79 15.87 -10.29
C ARG A 118 -13.46 15.17 -10.58
N GLY A 119 -12.39 15.92 -10.85
CA GLY A 119 -11.04 15.37 -11.09
C GLY A 119 -10.42 14.76 -9.83
N ILE A 120 -10.64 15.39 -8.67
CA ILE A 120 -10.25 14.85 -7.36
C ILE A 120 -11.01 13.55 -7.07
N GLY A 121 -12.31 13.52 -7.35
CA GLY A 121 -13.13 12.31 -7.18
C GLY A 121 -12.61 11.13 -7.99
N ILE A 122 -12.28 11.33 -9.27
CA ILE A 122 -11.74 10.26 -10.14
C ILE A 122 -10.36 9.79 -9.64
N PHE A 123 -9.48 10.70 -9.23
CA PHE A 123 -8.16 10.33 -8.69
C PHE A 123 -8.25 9.56 -7.38
N ILE A 124 -9.15 9.97 -6.47
CA ILE A 124 -9.40 9.27 -5.20
C ILE A 124 -9.98 7.88 -5.49
N ILE A 125 -10.97 7.77 -6.37
CA ILE A 125 -11.57 6.48 -6.75
C ILE A 125 -10.50 5.56 -7.38
N ALA A 126 -9.67 6.08 -8.28
CA ALA A 126 -8.58 5.33 -8.90
C ALA A 126 -7.54 4.87 -7.85
N GLY A 127 -7.12 5.77 -6.96
CA GLY A 127 -6.16 5.47 -5.91
C GLY A 127 -6.70 4.44 -4.90
N VAL A 128 -7.98 4.54 -4.54
CA VAL A 128 -8.66 3.57 -3.67
C VAL A 128 -8.79 2.22 -4.37
N LEU A 129 -9.21 2.17 -5.63
CA LEU A 129 -9.31 0.92 -6.39
C LEU A 129 -7.96 0.24 -6.56
N MET A 130 -6.91 0.98 -6.93
CA MET A 130 -5.55 0.43 -7.05
C MET A 130 -5.06 -0.09 -5.69
N SER A 131 -5.23 0.70 -4.62
CA SER A 131 -4.82 0.31 -3.27
C SER A 131 -5.57 -0.94 -2.79
N PHE A 132 -6.86 -1.04 -3.12
CA PHE A 132 -7.69 -2.19 -2.81
C PHE A 132 -7.25 -3.44 -3.58
N THR A 133 -6.94 -3.31 -4.88
CA THR A 133 -6.44 -4.45 -5.67
C THR A 133 -5.07 -4.92 -5.21
N ILE A 134 -4.17 -4.00 -4.82
CA ILE A 134 -2.86 -4.36 -4.23
C ILE A 134 -3.08 -5.08 -2.90
N ALA A 135 -3.97 -4.57 -2.04
CA ALA A 135 -4.25 -5.20 -0.76
C ALA A 135 -4.74 -6.66 -0.93
N ILE A 136 -5.66 -6.90 -1.87
CA ILE A 136 -6.11 -8.26 -2.20
C ILE A 136 -4.96 -9.09 -2.79
N SER A 137 -4.16 -8.52 -3.70
CA SER A 137 -3.02 -9.21 -4.32
C SER A 137 -1.94 -9.64 -3.33
N VAL A 138 -1.74 -8.88 -2.25
CA VAL A 138 -0.75 -9.17 -1.19
C VAL A 138 -1.27 -10.23 -0.20
N GLY A 139 -2.54 -10.62 -0.29
CA GLY A 139 -3.11 -11.62 0.61
C GLY A 139 -3.55 -11.05 1.96
N ILE A 140 -3.82 -9.74 2.05
CA ILE A 140 -4.40 -9.11 3.25
C ILE A 140 -5.77 -9.70 3.57
N ASP A 141 -6.50 -10.17 2.55
CA ASP A 141 -7.78 -10.86 2.70
C ASP A 141 -7.65 -12.12 3.58
N LYS A 142 -6.54 -12.85 3.51
CA LYS A 142 -6.28 -14.02 4.38
C LYS A 142 -6.10 -13.65 5.85
N ILE A 143 -5.64 -12.45 6.15
CA ILE A 143 -5.46 -11.95 7.53
C ILE A 143 -6.78 -11.37 8.07
N LEU A 144 -7.45 -10.52 7.28
CA LEU A 144 -8.66 -9.81 7.73
C LEU A 144 -9.91 -10.68 7.63
N PHE A 145 -9.95 -11.62 6.70
CA PHE A 145 -11.08 -12.49 6.43
C PHE A 145 -10.60 -13.92 6.13
N PRO A 146 -10.11 -14.67 7.15
CA PRO A 146 -9.52 -16.00 6.95
C PRO A 146 -10.46 -17.03 6.28
N ASN A 147 -11.78 -16.82 6.36
CA ASN A 147 -12.79 -17.66 5.71
C ASN A 147 -13.28 -17.10 4.35
N TRP A 148 -12.76 -15.96 3.92
CA TRP A 148 -13.14 -15.26 2.69
C TRP A 148 -11.90 -15.07 1.84
N SER A 149 -11.64 -15.99 0.90
CA SER A 149 -10.55 -15.85 -0.06
C SER A 149 -11.05 -15.03 -1.28
N LEU A 150 -10.60 -13.78 -1.37
CA LEU A 150 -10.77 -12.90 -2.53
C LEU A 150 -9.59 -13.04 -3.52
N GLY A 151 -8.40 -13.38 -3.02
CA GLY A 151 -7.15 -13.35 -3.78
C GLY A 151 -6.50 -14.70 -4.08
N SER A 152 -7.08 -15.84 -3.66
CA SER A 152 -6.49 -17.16 -3.95
C SER A 152 -7.47 -18.26 -4.35
N GLY A 153 -8.49 -17.93 -5.14
CA GLY A 153 -9.25 -18.93 -5.90
C GLY A 153 -10.69 -19.20 -5.46
N SER A 154 -11.39 -18.26 -4.80
CA SER A 154 -12.79 -18.51 -4.40
C SER A 154 -13.71 -17.29 -4.41
N ILE A 155 -13.51 -16.33 -5.33
CA ILE A 155 -14.65 -15.52 -5.77
C ILE A 155 -15.38 -16.38 -6.80
N GLY A 156 -16.67 -16.64 -6.60
CA GLY A 156 -17.53 -17.53 -7.41
C GLY A 156 -17.74 -17.14 -8.88
N PHE A 157 -16.78 -16.46 -9.52
CA PHE A 157 -16.72 -16.19 -10.95
C PHE A 157 -15.83 -17.24 -11.65
N GLY A 158 -16.19 -18.53 -11.60
CA GLY A 158 -15.83 -19.55 -12.61
C GLY A 158 -14.36 -19.79 -13.05
N GLY A 159 -13.37 -19.09 -12.50
CA GLY A 159 -11.97 -19.19 -12.89
C GLY A 159 -11.15 -18.26 -11.99
N GLY A 160 -10.31 -18.84 -11.12
CA GLY A 160 -9.44 -18.05 -10.26
C GLY A 160 -8.52 -17.19 -11.12
N PHE A 161 -8.58 -15.87 -10.92
CA PHE A 161 -7.59 -14.99 -11.54
C PHE A 161 -6.26 -15.18 -10.83
N ASP A 162 -5.22 -15.55 -11.58
CA ASP A 162 -3.86 -15.55 -11.06
C ASP A 162 -3.49 -14.13 -10.60
N ASN A 163 -2.62 -14.05 -9.60
CA ASN A 163 -2.22 -12.78 -8.98
C ASN A 163 -1.66 -11.79 -10.02
N ASP A 164 -0.96 -12.32 -11.02
CA ASP A 164 -0.43 -11.58 -12.16
C ASP A 164 -1.52 -10.99 -13.05
N THR A 165 -2.64 -11.71 -13.21
CA THR A 165 -3.80 -11.24 -13.98
C THR A 165 -4.54 -10.14 -13.24
N LEU A 166 -4.67 -10.24 -11.91
CA LEU A 166 -5.25 -9.18 -11.08
C LEU A 166 -4.38 -7.92 -11.10
N MET A 167 -3.06 -8.05 -11.02
CA MET A 167 -2.14 -6.92 -11.13
C MET A 167 -2.17 -6.28 -12.52
N ALA A 168 -2.16 -7.09 -13.59
CA ALA A 168 -2.30 -6.58 -14.95
C ALA A 168 -3.64 -5.85 -15.14
N GLY A 169 -4.73 -6.41 -14.63
CA GLY A 169 -6.04 -5.76 -14.62
C GLY A 169 -6.04 -4.44 -13.85
N ALA A 170 -5.43 -4.39 -12.67
CA ALA A 170 -5.30 -3.17 -11.87
C ALA A 170 -4.51 -2.07 -12.60
N LEU A 171 -3.41 -2.45 -13.26
CA LEU A 171 -2.58 -1.54 -14.04
C LEU A 171 -3.32 -1.02 -15.27
N ILE A 172 -4.02 -1.89 -15.99
CA ILE A 172 -4.83 -1.52 -17.17
C ILE A 172 -5.96 -0.57 -16.75
N ILE A 173 -6.68 -0.89 -15.68
CA ILE A 173 -7.76 -0.03 -15.15
C ILE A 173 -7.17 1.29 -14.65
N GLY A 174 -6.06 1.26 -13.92
CA GLY A 174 -5.36 2.45 -13.44
C GLY A 174 -4.93 3.36 -14.59
N MET A 175 -4.31 2.81 -15.62
CA MET A 175 -3.93 3.56 -16.82
C MET A 175 -5.15 4.07 -17.58
N ALA A 176 -6.20 3.26 -17.75
CA ALA A 176 -7.43 3.69 -18.40
C ALA A 176 -8.10 4.85 -17.65
N ILE A 177 -8.14 4.82 -16.32
CA ILE A 177 -8.70 5.92 -15.52
C ILE A 177 -7.83 7.17 -15.64
N VAL A 178 -6.50 7.05 -15.61
CA VAL A 178 -5.60 8.19 -15.81
C VAL A 178 -5.81 8.80 -17.20
N VAL A 179 -5.85 7.97 -18.25
CA VAL A 179 -6.03 8.43 -19.64
C VAL A 179 -7.43 9.04 -19.86
N VAL A 180 -8.49 8.40 -19.37
CA VAL A 180 -9.87 8.91 -19.47
C VAL A 180 -10.05 10.18 -18.63
N GLY A 181 -9.50 10.22 -17.42
CA GLY A 181 -9.53 11.40 -16.56
C GLY A 181 -8.86 12.61 -17.22
N ILE A 182 -7.77 12.39 -17.96
CA ILE A 182 -7.11 13.43 -18.73
C ILE A 182 -7.89 13.79 -20.01
N SER A 183 -8.36 12.79 -20.76
CA SER A 183 -9.05 12.97 -22.05
C SER A 183 -10.41 13.65 -21.91
N TRP A 184 -11.23 13.24 -20.94
CA TRP A 184 -12.54 13.85 -20.69
C TRP A 184 -12.46 15.15 -19.89
N GLY A 185 -11.42 15.32 -19.08
CA GLY A 185 -11.12 16.61 -18.44
C GLY A 185 -10.69 17.72 -19.41
N GLY A 186 -10.21 17.37 -20.60
CA GLY A 186 -9.78 18.35 -21.62
C GLY A 186 -10.90 18.86 -22.55
N GLY A 187 -12.09 18.25 -22.55
CA GLY A 187 -13.14 18.51 -23.54
C GLY A 187 -14.11 19.67 -23.25
N GLY A 188 -13.99 20.34 -22.11
CA GLY A 188 -14.98 21.33 -21.64
C GLY A 188 -14.77 22.78 -22.09
N GLY A 189 -13.65 23.12 -22.74
CA GLY A 189 -13.25 24.51 -23.01
C GLY A 189 -13.62 25.09 -24.38
N GLY A 190 -14.27 24.32 -25.26
CA GLY A 190 -14.60 24.75 -26.63
C GLY A 190 -16.08 25.11 -26.80
N LYS A 191 -16.52 26.24 -26.24
CA LYS A 191 -17.71 26.96 -26.72
C LYS A 191 -17.40 28.45 -26.77
N SER A 192 -16.85 28.87 -27.91
CA SER A 192 -16.95 30.23 -28.45
C SER A 192 -17.64 30.13 -29.79
#